data_AF-A0A7H9VJA9-F1
#
_entry.id   AF-A0A7H9VJA9-F1
#
_cell.length_a   1.000
_cell.length_b   1.000
_cell.length_c   1.000
_cell.angle_alpha   90.00
_cell.angle_beta   90.00
_cell.angle_gamma   90.00
#
_symmetry.space_group_name_H-M   'P 1'
#
loop_
_entity.id
_entity.type
_entity.pdbx_description
1 polymer ?
#
loop_
_entity_poly.entity_id
_entity_poly.type
_entity_poly.pdbx_seq_one_letter_code
_entity_poly.pdbx_strand_id
1 'polypeptide(L)'
;MNGPQAHWLADGRRLHLNHGPIDLIIEAFGDAAERRASCVRAVARFQTILTELVEELPELRRPASLTPRVFAGPTARRMEAAVAPLADSFITPMAAVAGSVADEVLAALLAGRRLERAYVNNGGDSAIHLGKGGTITLAIAGTGHGMADRITIRAEDGVRGVATSGWRGRSFSLGIADAVTVLARTGAEADAAATLIANAVDLPGHPAVHRVPARDLSPDSDLGERLVTQGVGGLAPGEVARALDNGLAVAENFRRRGLIAASALFLAGQTRISGSVALAAPNKHKAKETAHA
;
A
#
# COMPACT_ATOMS: atom_id res chain seq x y z
N MET A 1 -4.43 12.13 -22.99
CA MET A 1 -3.70 11.21 -22.09
C MET A 1 -3.13 10.09 -22.94
N ASN A 2 -1.91 9.66 -22.68
CA ASN A 2 -1.39 8.44 -23.30
C ASN A 2 -2.26 7.27 -22.84
N GLY A 3 -2.61 6.37 -23.76
CA GLY A 3 -3.38 5.18 -23.43
C GLY A 3 -2.59 4.23 -22.52
N PRO A 4 -3.27 3.21 -21.96
CA PRO A 4 -2.64 2.18 -21.14
C PRO A 4 -1.53 1.46 -21.91
N GLN A 5 -0.38 1.29 -21.26
CA GLN A 5 0.80 0.64 -21.81
C GLN A 5 1.06 -0.69 -21.12
N ALA A 6 1.52 -1.68 -21.88
CA ALA A 6 1.90 -2.99 -21.37
C ALA A 6 3.18 -3.47 -22.03
N HIS A 7 4.20 -3.79 -21.23
CA HIS A 7 5.45 -4.34 -21.75
C HIS A 7 6.11 -5.28 -20.74
N TRP A 8 6.92 -6.21 -21.22
CA TRP A 8 7.72 -7.08 -20.37
C TRP A 8 9.00 -6.35 -19.92
N LEU A 9 9.39 -6.52 -18.67
CA LEU A 9 10.69 -6.07 -18.19
C LEU A 9 11.82 -6.90 -18.82
N ALA A 10 13.05 -6.38 -18.75
CA ALA A 10 14.23 -6.99 -19.35
C ALA A 10 14.53 -8.42 -18.85
N ASP A 11 14.00 -8.81 -17.69
CA ASP A 11 14.12 -10.18 -17.18
C ASP A 11 13.19 -11.20 -17.86
N GLY A 12 12.23 -10.75 -18.69
CA GLY A 12 11.27 -11.59 -19.38
C GLY A 12 10.28 -12.32 -18.46
N ARG A 13 10.21 -11.98 -17.17
CA ARG A 13 9.36 -12.62 -16.16
C ARG A 13 8.30 -11.69 -15.62
N ARG A 14 8.65 -10.42 -15.44
CA ARG A 14 7.77 -9.41 -14.86
C ARG A 14 7.10 -8.59 -15.96
N LEU A 15 5.79 -8.46 -15.84
CA LEU A 15 4.96 -7.61 -16.69
C LEU A 15 4.84 -6.24 -16.02
N HIS A 16 5.09 -5.18 -16.79
CA HIS A 16 4.86 -3.81 -16.34
C HIS A 16 3.70 -3.20 -17.11
N LEU A 17 2.74 -2.64 -16.36
CA LEU A 17 1.57 -1.94 -16.87
C LEU A 17 1.56 -0.50 -16.37
N ASN A 18 1.39 0.47 -17.25
CA ASN A 18 1.36 1.88 -16.87
C ASN A 18 0.20 2.63 -17.53
N HIS A 19 -0.51 3.45 -16.76
CA HIS A 19 -1.53 4.38 -17.27
C HIS A 19 -1.72 5.54 -16.29
N GLY A 20 -1.26 6.73 -16.68
CA GLY A 20 -1.32 7.91 -15.80
C GLY A 20 -0.52 7.68 -14.51
N PRO A 21 -1.13 7.84 -13.31
CA PRO A 21 -0.44 7.63 -12.03
C PRO A 21 -0.33 6.14 -11.64
N ILE A 22 -0.98 5.24 -12.37
CA ILE A 22 -1.00 3.81 -12.06
C ILE A 22 0.21 3.13 -12.72
N ASP A 23 1.04 2.47 -11.92
CA ASP A 23 2.31 1.88 -12.34
C ASP A 23 2.47 0.50 -11.69
N LEU A 24 2.20 -0.56 -12.44
CA LEU A 24 2.09 -1.93 -11.91
C LEU A 24 3.24 -2.82 -12.35
N ILE A 25 3.88 -3.49 -11.39
CA ILE A 25 4.79 -4.61 -11.61
C ILE A 25 4.10 -5.91 -11.20
N ILE A 26 3.99 -6.84 -12.14
CA ILE A 26 3.25 -8.09 -11.97
C ILE A 26 4.18 -9.27 -12.22
N GLU A 27 4.20 -10.23 -11.29
CA GLU A 27 4.82 -11.54 -11.52
C GLU A 27 3.86 -12.66 -11.15
N ALA A 28 3.78 -13.67 -12.01
CA ALA A 28 2.96 -14.85 -11.83
C ALA A 28 3.87 -16.09 -11.87
N PHE A 29 3.62 -17.04 -10.97
CA PHE A 29 4.39 -18.27 -10.82
C PHE A 29 3.50 -19.50 -11.03
N GLY A 30 4.08 -20.54 -11.63
CA GLY A 30 3.40 -21.77 -12.04
C GLY A 30 3.65 -22.10 -13.50
N ASP A 31 2.75 -22.90 -14.09
CA ASP A 31 2.82 -23.33 -15.47
C ASP A 31 2.94 -22.14 -16.45
N ALA A 32 3.77 -22.30 -17.49
CA ALA A 32 4.09 -21.23 -18.41
C ALA A 32 2.89 -20.79 -19.28
N ALA A 33 2.00 -21.72 -19.66
CA ALA A 33 0.80 -21.40 -20.41
C ALA A 33 -0.22 -20.68 -19.52
N GLU A 34 -0.42 -21.14 -18.29
CA GLU A 34 -1.28 -20.48 -17.31
C GLU A 34 -0.80 -19.05 -16.99
N ARG A 35 0.51 -18.86 -16.78
CA ARG A 35 1.10 -17.53 -16.57
C ARG A 35 0.83 -16.57 -17.72
N ARG A 36 1.08 -17.00 -18.97
CA ARG A 36 0.82 -16.16 -20.16
C ARG A 36 -0.66 -15.81 -20.29
N ALA A 37 -1.55 -16.79 -20.12
CA ALA A 37 -2.99 -16.56 -20.17
C ALA A 37 -3.48 -15.61 -19.06
N SER A 38 -2.90 -15.72 -17.87
CA SER A 38 -3.18 -14.83 -16.74
C SER A 38 -2.77 -13.39 -17.05
N CYS A 39 -1.56 -13.19 -17.58
CA CYS A 39 -1.06 -11.85 -17.95
C CYS A 39 -1.95 -11.17 -19.01
N VAL A 40 -2.47 -11.92 -19.99
CA VAL A 40 -3.41 -11.37 -20.98
C VAL A 40 -4.68 -10.82 -20.31
N ARG A 41 -5.20 -11.50 -19.29
CA ARG A 41 -6.37 -11.03 -18.53
C ARG A 41 -6.05 -9.78 -17.71
N ALA A 42 -4.88 -9.74 -17.07
CA ALA A 42 -4.43 -8.56 -16.34
C ALA A 42 -4.32 -7.34 -17.27
N VAL A 43 -3.70 -7.50 -18.45
CA VAL A 43 -3.61 -6.44 -19.47
C VAL A 43 -4.99 -5.97 -19.92
N ALA A 44 -5.89 -6.91 -20.22
CA ALA A 44 -7.24 -6.60 -20.67
C ALA A 44 -8.03 -5.83 -19.61
N ARG A 45 -7.94 -6.23 -18.33
CA ARG A 45 -8.59 -5.52 -17.24
C ARG A 45 -8.01 -4.12 -17.02
N PHE A 46 -6.69 -4.00 -17.10
CA PHE A 46 -5.97 -2.75 -16.90
C PHE A 46 -6.38 -1.65 -17.89
N GLN A 47 -6.89 -2.02 -19.07
CA GLN A 47 -7.31 -1.06 -20.10
C GLN A 47 -8.37 -0.07 -19.61
N THR A 48 -9.23 -0.46 -18.67
CA THR A 48 -10.42 0.33 -18.31
C THR A 48 -10.38 0.92 -16.89
N ILE A 49 -9.48 0.45 -16.01
CA ILE A 49 -9.45 0.83 -14.59
C ILE A 49 -9.36 2.35 -14.39
N LEU A 50 -8.45 3.04 -15.06
CA LEU A 50 -8.25 4.48 -14.84
C LEU A 50 -9.51 5.28 -15.25
N THR A 51 -10.12 4.90 -16.37
CA THR A 51 -11.33 5.58 -16.87
C THR A 51 -12.50 5.40 -15.91
N GLU A 52 -12.74 4.17 -15.43
CA GLU A 52 -13.77 3.88 -14.42
C GLU A 52 -13.53 4.69 -13.12
N LEU A 53 -12.28 4.79 -12.67
CA LEU A 53 -11.94 5.58 -11.48
C LEU A 53 -12.15 7.08 -11.69
N VAL A 54 -11.84 7.61 -12.89
CA VAL A 54 -12.05 9.02 -13.22
C VAL A 54 -13.54 9.37 -13.24
N GLU A 55 -14.39 8.48 -13.73
CA GLU A 55 -15.85 8.65 -13.73
C GLU A 55 -16.43 8.79 -12.31
N GLU A 56 -15.87 8.06 -11.35
CA GLU A 56 -16.33 8.06 -9.95
C GLU A 56 -15.50 8.99 -9.04
N LEU A 57 -14.48 9.68 -9.59
CA LEU A 57 -13.49 10.45 -8.83
C LEU A 57 -14.08 11.53 -7.92
N PRO A 58 -15.10 12.32 -8.33
CA PRO A 58 -15.68 13.34 -7.45
C PRO A 58 -16.20 12.75 -6.14
N GLU A 59 -16.81 11.57 -6.18
CA GLU A 59 -17.29 10.89 -4.98
C GLU A 59 -16.17 10.20 -4.21
N LEU A 60 -15.19 9.61 -4.89
CA LEU A 60 -14.01 9.00 -4.27
C LEU A 60 -13.16 9.99 -3.47
N ARG A 61 -13.21 11.29 -3.81
CA ARG A 61 -12.51 12.35 -3.07
C ARG A 61 -13.28 12.88 -1.87
N ARG A 62 -14.55 12.49 -1.68
CA ARG A 62 -15.32 12.92 -0.51
C ARG A 62 -14.93 12.09 0.72
N PRO A 63 -14.97 12.69 1.92
CA PRO A 63 -14.75 11.97 3.18
C PRO A 63 -15.63 10.73 3.25
N ALA A 64 -15.03 9.61 3.66
CA ALA A 64 -15.75 8.37 3.92
C ALA A 64 -16.59 8.49 5.21
N SER A 65 -17.51 7.56 5.39
CA SER A 65 -18.27 7.39 6.63
C SER A 65 -18.31 5.91 7.00
N LEU A 66 -18.73 5.61 8.24
CA LEU A 66 -18.93 4.21 8.67
C LEU A 66 -20.00 3.48 7.84
N THR A 67 -20.89 4.21 7.17
CA THR A 67 -21.83 3.65 6.20
C THR A 67 -21.22 3.75 4.80
N PRO A 68 -20.83 2.62 4.18
CA PRO A 68 -20.19 2.63 2.87
C PRO A 68 -21.17 3.07 1.79
N ARG A 69 -20.69 3.91 0.87
CA ARG A 69 -21.40 4.28 -0.36
C ARG A 69 -21.35 3.15 -1.39
N VAL A 70 -22.24 3.23 -2.36
CA VAL A 70 -22.30 2.27 -3.48
C VAL A 70 -21.63 2.89 -4.70
N PHE A 71 -20.65 2.16 -5.24
CA PHE A 71 -19.93 2.52 -6.47
C PHE A 71 -20.19 1.48 -7.57
N ALA A 72 -20.18 1.93 -8.83
CA ALA A 72 -20.38 1.11 -10.03
C ALA A 72 -19.13 0.32 -10.40
N GLY A 73 -17.94 0.90 -10.22
CA GLY A 73 -16.66 0.26 -10.50
C GLY A 73 -16.24 -0.72 -9.39
N PRO A 74 -15.71 -1.90 -9.73
CA PRO A 74 -15.22 -2.85 -8.73
C PRO A 74 -14.00 -2.32 -7.95
N THR A 75 -13.18 -1.46 -8.57
CA THR A 75 -12.04 -0.82 -7.90
C THR A 75 -12.51 0.20 -6.87
N ALA A 76 -13.43 1.10 -7.24
CA ALA A 76 -14.03 2.07 -6.33
C ALA A 76 -14.76 1.41 -5.14
N ARG A 77 -15.46 0.29 -5.38
CA ARG A 77 -16.06 -0.52 -4.29
C ARG A 77 -15.03 -1.06 -3.30
N ARG A 78 -13.86 -1.51 -3.77
CA ARG A 78 -12.78 -1.95 -2.87
C ARG A 78 -12.22 -0.79 -2.05
N MET A 79 -12.05 0.38 -2.67
CA MET A 79 -11.58 1.58 -1.98
C MET A 79 -12.53 1.96 -0.85
N GLU A 80 -13.84 2.08 -1.13
CA GLU A 80 -14.85 2.42 -0.12
C GLU A 80 -14.93 1.37 1.01
N ALA A 81 -14.91 0.08 0.65
CA ALA A 81 -14.95 -1.00 1.63
C ALA A 81 -13.73 -1.00 2.58
N ALA A 82 -12.56 -0.62 2.08
CA ALA A 82 -11.35 -0.52 2.89
C ALA A 82 -11.37 0.67 3.85
N VAL A 83 -11.92 1.82 3.43
CA VAL A 83 -11.90 3.06 4.23
C VAL A 83 -13.09 3.20 5.18
N ALA A 84 -14.24 2.61 4.87
CA ALA A 84 -15.45 2.75 5.70
C ALA A 84 -15.23 2.30 7.17
N PRO A 85 -14.56 1.17 7.48
CA PRO A 85 -14.27 0.79 8.86
C PRO A 85 -13.30 1.74 9.59
N LEU A 86 -12.58 2.57 8.85
CA LEU A 86 -11.55 3.48 9.34
C LEU A 86 -12.03 4.93 9.46
N ALA A 87 -13.29 5.19 9.08
CA ALA A 87 -13.88 6.52 8.97
C ALA A 87 -14.25 7.18 10.32
N ASP A 88 -13.76 6.65 11.45
CA ASP A 88 -13.74 7.34 12.74
C ASP A 88 -12.79 8.56 12.71
N SER A 89 -11.81 8.52 11.80
CA SER A 89 -10.90 9.62 11.45
C SER A 89 -11.17 10.07 10.02
N PHE A 90 -10.74 11.29 9.68
CA PHE A 90 -10.80 11.73 8.28
C PHE A 90 -9.99 10.79 7.38
N ILE A 91 -10.67 10.24 6.38
CA ILE A 91 -10.10 9.46 5.29
C ILE A 91 -11.03 9.58 4.09
N THR A 92 -10.49 9.53 2.89
CA THR A 92 -11.26 9.39 1.65
C THR A 92 -10.91 8.05 1.00
N PRO A 93 -11.77 7.49 0.14
CA PRO A 93 -11.42 6.32 -0.68
C PRO A 93 -10.08 6.43 -1.40
N MET A 94 -9.62 7.64 -1.74
CA MET A 94 -8.32 7.84 -2.40
C MET A 94 -7.13 7.27 -1.60
N ALA A 95 -7.25 7.13 -0.27
CA ALA A 95 -6.23 6.51 0.58
C ALA A 95 -6.07 4.99 0.37
N ALA A 96 -6.93 4.36 -0.45
CA ALA A 96 -6.87 2.93 -0.75
C ALA A 96 -6.69 2.65 -2.27
N VAL A 97 -6.41 3.69 -3.08
CA VAL A 97 -6.46 3.59 -4.54
C VAL A 97 -5.41 2.62 -5.08
N ALA A 98 -4.19 2.68 -4.58
CA ALA A 98 -3.08 1.91 -5.15
C ALA A 98 -3.24 0.42 -4.81
N GLY A 99 -3.58 0.12 -3.55
CA GLY A 99 -3.92 -1.21 -3.08
C GLY A 99 -5.14 -1.80 -3.78
N SER A 100 -6.21 -1.01 -3.99
CA SER A 100 -7.43 -1.46 -4.67
C SER A 100 -7.20 -1.79 -6.15
N VAL A 101 -6.37 -0.99 -6.85
CA VAL A 101 -5.99 -1.29 -8.23
C VAL A 101 -5.17 -2.58 -8.30
N ALA A 102 -4.23 -2.77 -7.37
CA ALA A 102 -3.45 -4.00 -7.29
C ALA A 102 -4.35 -5.23 -7.06
N ASP A 103 -5.31 -5.13 -6.12
CA ASP A 103 -6.28 -6.20 -5.85
C ASP A 103 -7.17 -6.51 -7.07
N GLU A 104 -7.61 -5.48 -7.81
CA GLU A 104 -8.45 -5.68 -8.99
C GLU A 104 -7.70 -6.36 -10.13
N VAL A 105 -6.45 -5.96 -10.39
CA VAL A 105 -5.62 -6.58 -11.42
C VAL A 105 -5.22 -8.00 -11.02
N LEU A 106 -4.95 -8.24 -9.73
CA LEU A 106 -4.71 -9.60 -9.21
C LEU A 106 -5.94 -10.49 -9.39
N ALA A 107 -7.15 -9.98 -9.11
CA ALA A 107 -8.38 -10.73 -9.33
C ALA A 107 -8.55 -11.14 -10.81
N ALA A 108 -8.27 -10.23 -11.74
CA ALA A 108 -8.29 -10.52 -13.18
C ALA A 108 -7.21 -11.53 -13.59
N LEU A 109 -6.01 -11.42 -13.02
CA LEU A 109 -4.89 -12.35 -13.23
C LEU A 109 -5.29 -13.79 -12.84
N LEU A 110 -6.05 -13.95 -11.75
CA LEU A 110 -6.46 -15.25 -11.22
C LEU A 110 -7.74 -15.82 -11.85
N ALA A 111 -8.50 -15.00 -12.59
CA ALA A 111 -9.84 -15.36 -13.07
C ALA A 111 -9.84 -16.60 -13.99
N GLY A 112 -10.30 -17.73 -13.43
CA GLY A 112 -10.33 -19.02 -14.11
C GLY A 112 -8.94 -19.58 -14.42
N ARG A 113 -7.90 -19.17 -13.67
CA ARG A 113 -6.49 -19.56 -13.86
C ARG A 113 -5.98 -20.34 -12.63
N ARG A 114 -4.89 -21.09 -12.80
CA ARG A 114 -4.22 -21.83 -11.72
C ARG A 114 -2.78 -21.37 -11.58
N LEU A 115 -2.56 -20.41 -10.68
CA LEU A 115 -1.24 -19.92 -10.32
C LEU A 115 -0.83 -20.45 -8.93
N GLU A 116 0.45 -20.79 -8.79
CA GLU A 116 1.04 -21.21 -7.51
C GLU A 116 1.13 -20.04 -6.53
N ARG A 117 1.57 -18.89 -7.05
CA ARG A 117 1.63 -17.61 -6.35
C ARG A 117 1.71 -16.49 -7.38
N ALA A 118 1.34 -15.29 -6.99
CA ALA A 118 1.49 -14.09 -7.82
C ALA A 118 1.54 -12.86 -6.93
N TYR A 119 2.06 -11.76 -7.48
CA TYR A 119 1.89 -10.45 -6.86
C TYR A 119 1.63 -9.40 -7.93
N VAL A 120 0.91 -8.35 -7.53
CA VAL A 120 0.74 -7.10 -8.27
C VAL A 120 1.20 -5.99 -7.34
N ASN A 121 2.29 -5.33 -7.69
CA ASN A 121 2.82 -4.19 -6.95
C ASN A 121 2.49 -2.90 -7.69
N ASN A 122 1.88 -1.93 -7.00
CA ASN A 122 1.60 -0.58 -7.48
C ASN A 122 2.47 0.42 -6.73
N GLY A 123 3.79 0.28 -6.84
CA GLY A 123 4.80 1.03 -6.10
C GLY A 123 4.89 0.65 -4.62
N GLY A 124 4.24 1.39 -3.72
CA GLY A 124 4.29 1.15 -2.26
C GLY A 124 3.38 0.00 -1.77
N ASP A 125 2.52 -0.50 -2.66
CA ASP A 125 1.33 -1.27 -2.29
C ASP A 125 1.24 -2.52 -3.15
N SER A 126 1.06 -3.67 -2.52
CA SER A 126 1.13 -4.98 -3.17
C SER A 126 -0.05 -5.86 -2.79
N ALA A 127 -0.74 -6.37 -3.80
CA ALA A 127 -1.69 -7.46 -3.68
C ALA A 127 -1.00 -8.78 -4.00
N ILE A 128 -1.26 -9.82 -3.20
CA ILE A 128 -0.52 -11.08 -3.22
C ILE A 128 -1.49 -12.24 -3.32
N HIS A 129 -1.17 -13.22 -4.17
CA HIS A 129 -1.78 -14.54 -4.18
C HIS A 129 -0.77 -15.59 -3.72
N LEU A 130 -1.19 -16.44 -2.79
CA LEU A 130 -0.44 -17.61 -2.34
C LEU A 130 -1.35 -18.83 -2.39
N GLY A 131 -0.98 -19.81 -3.22
CA GLY A 131 -1.54 -21.15 -3.18
C GLY A 131 -1.17 -21.89 -1.89
N LYS A 132 -1.73 -23.09 -1.69
CA LYS A 132 -1.53 -23.89 -0.47
C LYS A 132 -0.03 -24.14 -0.21
N GLY A 133 0.43 -23.77 0.99
CA GLY A 133 1.84 -23.92 1.40
C GLY A 133 2.81 -22.96 0.71
N GLY A 134 2.30 -22.03 -0.10
CA GLY A 134 3.10 -21.02 -0.79
C GLY A 134 3.65 -19.97 0.16
N THR A 135 4.80 -19.40 -0.20
CA THR A 135 5.41 -18.28 0.52
C THR A 135 5.90 -17.21 -0.46
N ILE A 136 5.97 -15.98 0.03
CA ILE A 136 6.61 -14.86 -0.67
C ILE A 136 7.43 -14.05 0.32
N THR A 137 8.58 -13.55 -0.14
CA THR A 137 9.41 -12.64 0.64
C THR A 137 9.43 -11.28 -0.04
N LEU A 138 9.06 -10.25 0.70
CA LEU A 138 8.99 -8.87 0.22
C LEU A 138 10.06 -8.06 0.93
N ALA A 139 10.69 -7.15 0.19
CA ALA A 139 11.43 -6.06 0.82
C ALA A 139 10.41 -5.03 1.33
N ILE A 140 10.59 -4.54 2.54
CA ILE A 140 9.80 -3.44 3.10
C ILE A 140 10.71 -2.23 3.30
N ALA A 141 10.14 -1.03 3.28
CA ALA A 141 10.91 0.18 3.49
C ALA A 141 11.27 0.32 4.97
N GLY A 142 12.57 0.33 5.29
CA GLY A 142 13.05 0.55 6.65
C GLY A 142 14.47 1.10 6.70
N THR A 143 14.65 2.07 7.61
CA THR A 143 15.90 2.64 8.15
C THR A 143 16.93 3.30 7.23
N GLY A 144 16.88 3.13 5.91
CA GLY A 144 17.93 3.67 5.03
C GLY A 144 19.29 2.96 5.18
N HIS A 145 19.33 1.79 5.84
CA HIS A 145 20.54 1.00 6.06
C HIS A 145 20.65 -0.26 5.20
N GLY A 146 19.77 -0.44 4.22
CA GLY A 146 19.89 -1.49 3.21
C GLY A 146 19.66 -2.92 3.73
N MET A 147 19.03 -3.75 2.90
CA MET A 147 18.95 -5.21 3.00
C MET A 147 18.38 -5.88 4.28
N ALA A 148 18.07 -5.14 5.35
CA ALA A 148 17.69 -5.69 6.65
C ALA A 148 16.18 -5.86 6.89
N ASP A 149 15.31 -5.27 6.08
CA ASP A 149 13.87 -5.29 6.34
C ASP A 149 13.14 -6.12 5.28
N ARG A 150 13.19 -7.45 5.44
CA ARG A 150 12.42 -8.40 4.63
C ARG A 150 11.37 -9.08 5.48
N ILE A 151 10.17 -9.24 4.93
CA ILE A 151 9.10 -10.01 5.54
C ILE A 151 8.84 -11.25 4.71
N THR A 152 8.65 -12.40 5.36
CA THR A 152 8.15 -13.61 4.68
C THR A 152 6.71 -13.82 5.06
N ILE A 153 5.84 -13.86 4.06
CA ILE A 153 4.41 -14.14 4.20
C ILE A 153 4.17 -15.56 3.71
N ARG A 154 3.48 -16.34 4.54
CA ARG A 154 3.03 -17.69 4.24
C ARG A 154 1.54 -17.70 3.93
N ALA A 155 1.09 -18.71 3.19
CA ALA A 155 -0.30 -18.85 2.82
C ALA A 155 -1.23 -18.88 4.06
N GLU A 156 -0.79 -19.51 5.13
CA GLU A 156 -1.47 -19.66 6.42
C GLU A 156 -1.60 -18.37 7.23
N ASP A 157 -0.79 -17.33 6.94
CA ASP A 157 -0.82 -16.07 7.70
C ASP A 157 -2.08 -15.24 7.40
N GLY A 158 -2.84 -15.58 6.36
CA GLY A 158 -4.05 -14.84 5.95
C GLY A 158 -3.77 -13.45 5.34
N VAL A 159 -2.51 -13.03 5.28
CA VAL A 159 -2.09 -11.76 4.66
C VAL A 159 -2.06 -11.89 3.15
N ARG A 160 -2.73 -10.98 2.45
CA ARG A 160 -2.69 -10.87 0.98
C ARG A 160 -2.47 -9.44 0.49
N GLY A 161 -2.31 -8.49 1.40
CA GLY A 161 -1.96 -7.11 1.09
C GLY A 161 -0.80 -6.61 1.93
N VAL A 162 0.09 -5.85 1.30
CA VAL A 162 1.17 -5.10 1.97
C VAL A 162 1.18 -3.69 1.41
N ALA A 163 1.25 -2.69 2.27
CA ALA A 163 1.29 -1.29 1.84
C ALA A 163 2.28 -0.50 2.68
N THR A 164 2.91 0.50 2.07
CA THR A 164 3.90 1.36 2.72
C THR A 164 3.57 2.82 2.51
N SER A 165 3.38 3.55 3.61
CA SER A 165 3.10 4.99 3.61
C SER A 165 4.13 5.77 4.42
N GLY A 166 4.37 7.03 4.07
CA GLY A 166 5.35 7.89 4.75
C GLY A 166 5.44 9.26 4.09
N TRP A 167 5.98 10.25 4.78
CA TRP A 167 5.98 11.64 4.30
C TRP A 167 6.89 11.88 3.09
N ARG A 168 7.87 11.01 2.86
CA ARG A 168 8.75 11.02 1.67
C ARG A 168 8.21 10.16 0.52
N GLY A 169 7.02 9.58 0.69
CA GLY A 169 6.37 8.75 -0.31
C GLY A 169 5.83 9.54 -1.50
N ARG A 170 5.16 8.83 -2.40
CA ARG A 170 4.51 9.42 -3.60
C ARG A 170 3.21 10.16 -3.28
N SER A 171 2.61 9.87 -2.13
CA SER A 171 1.34 10.44 -1.66
C SER A 171 1.60 11.41 -0.52
N PHE A 172 0.77 12.45 -0.41
CA PHE A 172 0.87 13.38 0.70
C PHE A 172 0.55 12.72 2.03
N SER A 173 1.39 12.97 3.03
CA SER A 173 1.19 12.51 4.40
C SER A 173 0.92 13.70 5.33
N LEU A 174 -0.03 13.52 6.23
CA LEU A 174 -0.28 14.45 7.33
C LEU A 174 0.68 14.17 8.49
N GLY A 175 1.31 13.00 8.57
CA GLY A 175 2.24 12.64 9.64
C GLY A 175 3.71 12.88 9.26
N ILE A 176 4.62 12.41 10.10
CA ILE A 176 6.06 12.57 9.93
C ILE A 176 6.80 11.23 9.85
N ALA A 177 6.12 10.08 9.81
CA ALA A 177 6.77 8.78 9.66
C ALA A 177 7.59 8.70 8.36
N ASP A 178 8.83 8.22 8.47
CA ASP A 178 9.67 7.96 7.29
C ASP A 178 9.07 6.82 6.47
N ALA A 179 8.59 5.77 7.15
CA ALA A 179 7.85 4.67 6.55
C ALA A 179 6.96 3.99 7.60
N VAL A 180 5.79 3.53 7.16
CA VAL A 180 4.91 2.62 7.88
C VAL A 180 4.51 1.53 6.89
N THR A 181 4.91 0.30 7.16
CA THR A 181 4.46 -0.87 6.40
C THR A 181 3.37 -1.60 7.15
N VAL A 182 2.27 -1.92 6.48
CA VAL A 182 1.11 -2.63 7.02
C VAL A 182 0.86 -3.93 6.27
N LEU A 183 0.49 -4.99 7.01
CA LEU A 183 0.04 -6.27 6.49
C LEU A 183 -1.46 -6.44 6.75
N ALA A 184 -2.23 -6.73 5.71
CA ALA A 184 -3.69 -6.91 5.80
C ALA A 184 -4.20 -8.02 4.86
N ARG A 185 -5.51 -8.28 4.86
CA ARG A 185 -6.11 -9.35 4.05
C ARG A 185 -6.27 -8.96 2.58
N THR A 186 -6.16 -7.69 2.25
CA THR A 186 -6.18 -7.17 0.88
C THR A 186 -5.21 -5.99 0.74
N GLY A 187 -4.78 -5.70 -0.49
CA GLY A 187 -3.96 -4.52 -0.76
C GLY A 187 -4.68 -3.22 -0.36
N ALA A 188 -5.97 -3.12 -0.64
CA ALA A 188 -6.80 -1.97 -0.28
C ALA A 188 -6.87 -1.72 1.24
N GLU A 189 -7.07 -2.78 2.04
CA GLU A 189 -7.08 -2.67 3.51
C GLU A 189 -5.72 -2.21 4.05
N ALA A 190 -4.63 -2.73 3.48
CA ALA A 190 -3.27 -2.36 3.88
C ALA A 190 -2.99 -0.87 3.58
N ASP A 191 -3.33 -0.41 2.38
CA ASP A 191 -3.08 0.96 1.88
C ASP A 191 -3.80 2.01 2.73
N ALA A 192 -5.10 1.80 2.97
CA ALA A 192 -5.91 2.67 3.82
C ALA A 192 -5.37 2.75 5.26
N ALA A 193 -5.03 1.60 5.85
CA ALA A 193 -4.51 1.54 7.20
C ALA A 193 -3.11 2.13 7.32
N ALA A 194 -2.22 1.89 6.34
CA ALA A 194 -0.88 2.46 6.30
C ALA A 194 -0.93 3.99 6.27
N THR A 195 -1.84 4.56 5.48
CA THR A 195 -2.07 6.00 5.42
C THR A 195 -2.45 6.57 6.78
N LEU A 196 -3.43 5.99 7.49
CA LEU A 196 -3.85 6.52 8.79
C LEU A 196 -2.82 6.31 9.90
N ILE A 197 -2.12 5.17 9.92
CA ILE A 197 -1.07 4.90 10.90
C ILE A 197 0.11 5.86 10.67
N ALA A 198 0.52 6.08 9.42
CA ALA A 198 1.55 7.05 9.08
C ALA A 198 1.16 8.47 9.49
N ASN A 199 -0.10 8.86 9.24
CA ASN A 199 -0.63 10.16 9.67
C ASN A 199 -0.66 10.33 11.19
N ALA A 200 -0.84 9.24 11.94
CA ALA A 200 -0.85 9.24 13.40
C ALA A 200 0.56 9.31 14.02
N VAL A 201 1.61 8.95 13.28
CA VAL A 201 2.98 9.27 13.67
C VAL A 201 3.21 10.75 13.44
N ASP A 202 2.90 11.57 14.44
CA ASP A 202 2.94 13.03 14.31
C ASP A 202 3.28 13.74 15.62
N LEU A 203 3.74 14.99 15.47
CA LEU A 203 3.96 15.99 16.50
C LEU A 203 3.29 17.31 16.07
N PRO A 204 1.97 17.48 16.31
CA PRO A 204 1.25 18.66 15.89
C PRO A 204 1.87 19.96 16.44
N GLY A 205 2.07 20.95 15.57
CA GLY A 205 2.62 22.26 15.94
C GLY A 205 4.12 22.28 16.23
N HIS A 206 4.84 21.17 16.00
CA HIS A 206 6.28 21.12 16.27
C HIS A 206 7.07 22.00 15.28
N PRO A 207 7.97 22.89 15.74
CA PRO A 207 8.64 23.88 14.89
C PRO A 207 9.58 23.28 13.85
N ALA A 208 10.08 22.06 14.09
CA ALA A 208 10.91 21.35 13.11
C ALA A 208 10.09 20.68 11.98
N VAL A 209 8.76 20.72 12.01
CA VAL A 209 7.91 20.10 11.00
C VAL A 209 7.29 21.19 10.12
N HIS A 210 7.73 21.26 8.87
CA HIS A 210 7.21 22.20 7.89
C HIS A 210 6.04 21.58 7.12
N ARG A 211 4.91 22.29 7.08
CA ARG A 211 3.68 21.83 6.45
C ARG A 211 3.05 22.91 5.60
N VAL A 212 2.36 22.51 4.54
CA VAL A 212 1.56 23.39 3.69
C VAL A 212 0.21 22.75 3.41
N PRO A 213 -0.84 23.53 3.09
CA PRO A 213 -2.10 22.96 2.63
C PRO A 213 -1.90 22.07 1.39
N ALA A 214 -2.55 20.91 1.34
CA ALA A 214 -2.42 19.98 0.23
C ALA A 214 -2.86 20.61 -1.11
N ARG A 215 -3.89 21.47 -1.09
CA ARG A 215 -4.37 22.18 -2.28
C ARG A 215 -3.33 23.13 -2.90
N ASP A 216 -2.38 23.61 -2.12
CA ASP A 216 -1.34 24.53 -2.62
C ASP A 216 -0.27 23.77 -3.42
N LEU A 217 -0.16 22.45 -3.20
CA LEU A 217 0.72 21.55 -3.97
C LEU A 217 -0.03 20.85 -5.12
N SER A 218 -1.29 20.49 -4.88
CA SER A 218 -2.17 19.86 -5.86
C SER A 218 -3.59 20.40 -5.68
N PRO A 219 -4.05 21.35 -6.51
CA PRO A 219 -5.35 22.01 -6.35
C PRO A 219 -6.54 21.06 -6.25
N ASP A 220 -6.43 19.89 -6.89
CA ASP A 220 -7.46 18.86 -6.94
C ASP A 220 -7.30 17.77 -5.85
N SER A 221 -6.43 17.98 -4.86
CA SER A 221 -6.21 17.03 -3.77
C SER A 221 -7.48 16.80 -2.96
N ASP A 222 -7.77 15.53 -2.66
CA ASP A 222 -8.85 15.11 -1.76
C ASP A 222 -8.64 15.58 -0.30
N LEU A 223 -7.41 15.96 0.05
CA LEU A 223 -7.07 16.46 1.38
C LEU A 223 -7.45 17.94 1.57
N GLY A 224 -7.55 18.73 0.49
CA GLY A 224 -7.95 20.14 0.51
C GLY A 224 -7.02 21.02 1.36
N GLU A 225 -7.59 21.73 2.35
CA GLU A 225 -6.85 22.60 3.27
C GLU A 225 -5.91 21.87 4.25
N ARG A 226 -5.98 20.54 4.32
CA ARG A 226 -5.22 19.79 5.31
C ARG A 226 -3.73 19.98 5.10
N LEU A 227 -3.04 20.18 6.21
CA LEU A 227 -1.61 20.41 6.23
C LEU A 227 -0.86 19.09 5.99
N VAL A 228 -0.05 19.07 4.94
CA VAL A 228 0.78 17.93 4.55
C VAL A 228 2.25 18.24 4.79
N THR A 229 3.00 17.25 5.22
CA THR A 229 4.42 17.38 5.58
C THR A 229 5.27 17.60 4.34
N GLN A 230 6.02 18.70 4.31
CA GLN A 230 7.00 19.02 3.26
C GLN A 230 8.44 18.94 3.77
N GLY A 231 8.63 18.94 5.09
CA GLY A 231 9.96 18.80 5.69
C GLY A 231 9.88 18.42 7.16
N VAL A 232 10.80 17.56 7.57
CA VAL A 232 11.01 17.17 8.96
C VAL A 232 12.47 17.44 9.30
N GLY A 233 12.71 18.42 10.19
CA GLY A 233 14.02 18.77 10.72
C GLY A 233 14.48 17.80 11.81
N GLY A 234 15.53 18.18 12.55
CA GLY A 234 16.03 17.39 13.67
C GLY A 234 15.01 17.26 14.79
N LEU A 235 14.77 16.03 15.25
CA LEU A 235 13.89 15.70 16.38
C LEU A 235 14.73 15.08 17.50
N ALA A 236 14.42 15.42 18.74
CA ALA A 236 15.04 14.78 19.89
C ALA A 236 14.58 13.30 19.99
N PRO A 237 15.41 12.38 20.54
CA PRO A 237 15.03 10.98 20.63
C PRO A 237 13.70 10.71 21.35
N GLY A 238 13.35 11.50 22.37
CA GLY A 238 12.07 11.40 23.07
C GLY A 238 10.88 11.89 22.26
N GLU A 239 11.09 12.85 21.35
CA GLU A 239 10.04 13.35 20.43
C GLU A 239 9.74 12.32 19.35
N VAL A 240 10.79 11.69 18.81
CA VAL A 240 10.69 10.55 17.89
C VAL A 240 9.92 9.40 18.55
N ALA A 241 10.29 9.04 19.78
CA ALA A 241 9.60 7.98 20.53
C ALA A 241 8.11 8.31 20.72
N ARG A 242 7.78 9.54 21.14
CA ARG A 242 6.39 9.98 21.30
C ARG A 242 5.59 9.90 20.00
N ALA A 243 6.15 10.38 18.89
CA ALA A 243 5.48 10.32 17.59
C ALA A 243 5.20 8.87 17.17
N LEU A 244 6.21 7.99 17.33
CA LEU A 244 6.05 6.56 17.04
C LEU A 244 5.02 5.87 17.95
N ASP A 245 4.98 6.23 19.23
CA ASP A 245 4.01 5.66 20.18
C ASP A 245 2.57 6.08 19.83
N ASN A 246 2.36 7.30 19.30
CA ASN A 246 1.06 7.74 18.78
C ASN A 246 0.60 6.86 17.60
N GLY A 247 1.49 6.63 16.62
CA GLY A 247 1.20 5.73 15.50
C GLY A 247 0.96 4.29 15.95
N LEU A 248 1.76 3.79 16.90
CA LEU A 248 1.62 2.44 17.44
C LEU A 248 0.26 2.25 18.12
N ALA A 249 -0.24 3.26 18.84
CA ALA A 249 -1.55 3.20 19.48
C ALA A 249 -2.68 3.00 18.46
N VAL A 250 -2.61 3.67 17.30
CA VAL A 250 -3.55 3.50 16.18
C VAL A 250 -3.40 2.11 15.54
N ALA A 251 -2.16 1.69 15.27
CA ALA A 251 -1.90 0.37 14.70
C ALA A 251 -2.43 -0.77 15.59
N GLU A 252 -2.23 -0.68 16.90
CA GLU A 252 -2.75 -1.66 17.87
C GLU A 252 -4.28 -1.61 17.98
N ASN A 253 -4.91 -0.44 17.82
CA ASN A 253 -6.37 -0.34 17.71
C ASN A 253 -6.89 -1.10 16.47
N PHE A 254 -6.30 -0.86 15.29
CA PHE A 254 -6.70 -1.53 14.05
C PHE A 254 -6.47 -3.05 14.13
N ARG A 255 -5.35 -3.47 14.72
CA ARG A 255 -5.05 -4.89 14.93
C ARG A 255 -6.07 -5.56 15.86
N ARG A 256 -6.42 -4.93 16.99
CA ARG A 256 -7.46 -5.46 17.91
C ARG A 256 -8.83 -5.58 17.25
N ARG A 257 -9.15 -4.68 16.30
CA ARG A 257 -10.38 -4.72 15.49
C ARG A 257 -10.31 -5.72 14.33
N GLY A 258 -9.16 -6.37 14.11
CA GLY A 258 -8.95 -7.31 13.01
C GLY A 258 -8.86 -6.65 11.63
N LEU A 259 -8.56 -5.35 11.57
CA LEU A 259 -8.43 -4.58 10.32
C LEU A 259 -7.04 -4.74 9.68
N ILE A 260 -6.02 -5.02 10.50
CA ILE A 260 -4.66 -5.34 10.05
C ILE A 260 -4.14 -6.57 10.81
N ALA A 261 -3.20 -7.29 10.20
CA ALA A 261 -2.49 -8.38 10.86
C ALA A 261 -1.30 -7.86 11.68
N ALA A 262 -0.52 -6.95 11.09
CA ALA A 262 0.68 -6.39 11.70
C ALA A 262 1.13 -5.09 11.01
N SER A 263 2.01 -4.34 11.66
CA SER A 263 2.66 -3.17 11.06
C SER A 263 4.04 -2.89 11.63
N ALA A 264 4.90 -2.25 10.84
CA ALA A 264 6.19 -1.73 11.26
C ALA A 264 6.26 -0.23 10.94
N LEU A 265 6.61 0.59 11.93
CA LEU A 265 6.65 2.05 11.86
C LEU A 265 8.08 2.52 12.08
N PHE A 266 8.57 3.44 11.24
CA PHE A 266 9.93 3.95 11.26
C PHE A 266 9.95 5.48 11.27
N LEU A 267 10.79 6.04 12.13
CA LEU A 267 11.05 7.48 12.20
C LEU A 267 12.46 7.73 12.76
N ALA A 268 13.30 8.45 12.01
CA ALA A 268 14.63 8.88 12.43
C ALA A 268 15.49 7.76 13.05
N GLY A 269 15.45 6.57 12.44
CA GLY A 269 16.22 5.39 12.88
C GLY A 269 15.62 4.60 14.05
N GLN A 270 14.51 5.06 14.64
CA GLN A 270 13.75 4.29 15.63
C GLN A 270 12.58 3.55 15.00
N THR A 271 12.15 2.47 15.64
CA THR A 271 11.10 1.56 15.13
C THR A 271 10.07 1.22 16.20
N ARG A 272 8.84 0.98 15.76
CA ARG A 272 7.78 0.27 16.52
C ARG A 272 7.16 -0.82 15.66
N ILE A 273 6.76 -1.92 16.29
CA ILE A 273 6.10 -3.05 15.62
C ILE A 273 4.80 -3.35 16.36
N SER A 274 3.72 -3.53 15.61
CA SER A 274 2.42 -4.02 16.07
C SER A 274 2.18 -5.41 15.48
N GLY A 275 1.74 -6.36 16.31
CA GLY A 275 1.55 -7.76 15.91
C GLY A 275 2.84 -8.54 15.65
N SER A 276 2.69 -9.76 15.13
CA SER A 276 3.83 -10.63 14.81
C SER A 276 4.21 -10.48 13.34
N VAL A 277 5.29 -9.76 13.07
CA VAL A 277 5.95 -9.75 11.75
C VAL A 277 7.11 -10.74 11.81
N ALA A 278 7.06 -11.80 11.00
CA ALA A 278 8.21 -12.66 10.81
C ALA A 278 9.25 -11.94 9.93
N LEU A 279 10.09 -11.12 10.55
CA LEU A 279 11.25 -10.52 9.90
C LEU A 279 12.24 -11.64 9.53
N ALA A 280 12.62 -11.69 8.25
CA ALA A 280 13.58 -12.67 7.78
C ALA A 280 14.99 -12.27 8.21
N ALA A 281 15.74 -13.20 8.83
CA ALA A 281 17.15 -12.98 9.12
C ALA A 281 17.94 -12.73 7.81
N PRO A 282 19.02 -11.90 7.85
CA PRO A 282 19.85 -11.65 6.68
C PRO A 282 20.53 -12.95 6.23
N ASN A 283 20.02 -13.55 5.14
CA ASN A 283 20.60 -14.76 4.58
C ASN A 283 21.96 -14.45 3.94
N LYS A 284 23.04 -14.89 4.58
CA LYS A 284 24.35 -15.06 3.93
C LYS A 284 24.25 -16.28 3.00
N HIS A 285 23.84 -16.04 1.76
CA HIS A 285 24.06 -16.83 0.52
C HIS A 285 22.81 -17.04 -0.36
N LYS A 286 23.08 -16.80 -1.65
CA LYS A 286 22.28 -16.94 -2.87
C LYS A 286 21.09 -15.98 -3.03
N ALA A 287 21.16 -15.20 -4.11
CA ALA A 287 20.10 -14.36 -4.65
C ALA A 287 18.78 -15.13 -4.72
N LYS A 288 17.91 -14.89 -3.73
CA LYS A 288 16.49 -15.23 -3.79
C LYS A 288 15.71 -13.98 -4.16
N GLU A 289 14.75 -14.21 -5.05
CA GLU A 289 13.93 -13.25 -5.77
C GLU A 289 13.29 -12.20 -4.85
N THR A 290 13.30 -10.95 -5.31
CA THR A 290 12.81 -9.78 -4.59
C THR A 290 11.63 -9.20 -5.34
N ALA A 291 10.45 -9.26 -4.72
CA ALA A 291 9.37 -8.35 -5.02
C ALA A 291 9.60 -7.07 -4.19
N HIS A 292 9.58 -5.92 -4.85
CA HIS A 292 9.58 -4.63 -4.17
C HIS A 292 8.14 -4.31 -3.76
N ALA A 293 7.96 -3.94 -2.50
CA ALA A 293 6.77 -3.28 -1.98
C ALA A 293 7.11 -1.84 -1.65
#